data_AF-A0A382UIR0-F1
#
_entry.id   AF-A0A382UIR0-F1
#
_cell.length_a   1.000
_cell.length_b   1.000
_cell.length_c   1.000
_cell.angle_alpha   90.00
_cell.angle_beta   90.00
_cell.angle_gamma   90.00
#
_symmetry.space_group_name_H-M   'P 1'
#
loop_
_entity.id
_entity.type
_entity.pdbx_description
1 polymer ?
#
loop_
_entity_poly.entity_id
_entity_poly.type
_entity_poly.pdbx_seq_one_letter_code
_entity_poly.pdbx_strand_id
1 'polypeptide(L)'
;MNYRFRVALTVLLAGIATVALPPVTVIAQETTMPRTTWGAPDLQGVWDFRTLTPFERPTNLEQGVYTDEERAEFEARRNAQIAVRDDQVPGDTVGNYNQFWFDAGATVVETNRTSLVVDPPDGRLPSLTPAAEQRRVDRAMARAGTSRHVPTPGGWVEDLGSGMFAVRCILGFNSGPPMTPAGYNQNVQVFQTEDYVVLLNEMVHSSRIVRLDGRDHIDADIRQW
;
A
#
# COMPACT_ATOMS: atom_id res chain seq x y z
N MET A 1 23.32 -68.98 -56.54
CA MET A 1 24.41 -68.83 -55.55
C MET A 1 23.93 -67.86 -54.48
N ASN A 2 23.67 -68.40 -53.28
CA ASN A 2 23.57 -67.76 -51.97
C ASN A 2 22.41 -66.80 -51.61
N TYR A 3 21.86 -67.15 -50.44
CA TYR A 3 20.68 -66.71 -49.71
C TYR A 3 20.98 -65.54 -48.73
N ARG A 4 19.90 -64.84 -48.33
CA ARG A 4 19.62 -64.19 -47.01
C ARG A 4 20.18 -62.78 -46.74
N PHE A 5 19.28 -61.82 -46.45
CA PHE A 5 18.95 -61.37 -45.08
C PHE A 5 17.78 -60.35 -45.03
N ARG A 6 16.67 -60.76 -44.38
CA ARG A 6 15.80 -60.07 -43.39
C ARG A 6 15.37 -58.60 -43.64
N VAL A 7 14.10 -58.30 -43.93
CA VAL A 7 12.92 -58.11 -43.03
C VAL A 7 12.90 -56.75 -42.30
N ALA A 8 11.74 -56.09 -42.44
CA ALA A 8 11.15 -54.98 -41.64
C ALA A 8 11.34 -53.55 -42.17
N LEU A 9 10.25 -52.94 -42.69
CA LEU A 9 9.50 -51.95 -41.92
C LEU A 9 8.11 -51.73 -42.54
N THR A 10 7.11 -52.27 -41.86
CA THR A 10 5.69 -52.23 -42.17
C THR A 10 5.05 -51.04 -41.45
N VAL A 11 4.19 -50.31 -42.17
CA VAL A 11 3.01 -49.57 -41.67
C VAL A 11 3.28 -48.24 -40.93
N LEU A 12 3.25 -47.21 -41.77
CA LEU A 12 2.64 -45.89 -41.58
C LEU A 12 1.24 -46.01 -40.91
N LEU A 13 1.05 -45.46 -39.71
CA LEU A 13 -0.22 -44.89 -39.16
C LEU A 13 -0.07 -44.61 -37.66
N ALA A 14 0.34 -43.39 -37.31
CA ALA A 14 0.12 -42.82 -35.98
C ALA A 14 -0.60 -41.48 -36.16
N GLY A 15 -1.93 -41.52 -36.07
CA GLY A 15 -2.80 -40.36 -36.13
C GLY A 15 -2.58 -39.46 -34.90
N ILE A 16 -2.33 -38.18 -35.18
CA ILE A 16 -2.22 -37.12 -34.19
C ILE A 16 -3.63 -36.85 -33.64
N ALA A 17 -3.88 -37.20 -32.38
CA ALA A 17 -5.07 -36.78 -31.66
C ALA A 17 -4.79 -35.44 -30.98
N THR A 18 -5.11 -34.33 -31.65
CA THR A 18 -5.19 -33.01 -31.03
C THR A 18 -6.44 -32.93 -30.16
N VAL A 19 -6.26 -32.99 -28.84
CA VAL A 19 -7.30 -32.68 -27.86
C VAL A 19 -7.51 -31.16 -27.84
N ALA A 20 -8.58 -30.69 -28.47
CA ALA A 20 -9.00 -29.30 -28.38
C ALA A 20 -9.69 -29.07 -27.03
N LEU A 21 -9.00 -28.39 -26.10
CA LEU A 21 -9.61 -27.89 -24.87
C LEU A 21 -10.60 -26.78 -25.23
N PRO A 22 -11.86 -26.82 -24.73
CA PRO A 22 -12.81 -25.75 -24.99
C PRO A 22 -12.31 -24.43 -24.34
N PRO A 23 -12.56 -23.27 -24.97
CA PRO A 23 -12.20 -21.99 -24.39
C PRO A 23 -12.97 -21.78 -23.10
N VAL A 24 -12.26 -21.55 -21.99
CA VAL A 24 -12.84 -21.11 -20.73
C VAL A 24 -13.28 -19.66 -20.94
N THR A 25 -14.58 -19.45 -21.14
CA THR A 25 -15.16 -18.12 -21.13
C THR A 25 -15.21 -17.63 -19.68
N VAL A 26 -14.27 -16.75 -19.33
CA VAL A 26 -14.32 -15.99 -18.08
C VAL A 26 -15.51 -15.02 -18.18
N ILE A 27 -16.59 -15.33 -17.47
CA ILE A 27 -17.69 -14.38 -17.29
C ILE A 27 -17.21 -13.37 -16.24
N ALA A 28 -16.79 -12.19 -16.68
CA ALA A 28 -16.61 -11.06 -15.78
C ALA A 28 -17.98 -10.70 -15.20
N GLN A 29 -18.10 -10.62 -13.88
CA GLN A 29 -19.29 -10.03 -13.26
C GLN A 29 -19.33 -8.56 -13.70
N GLU A 30 -20.41 -8.16 -14.38
CA GLU A 30 -20.73 -6.74 -14.59
C GLU A 30 -21.13 -6.16 -13.22
N THR A 31 -20.14 -5.75 -12.43
CA THR A 31 -20.39 -4.85 -11.32
C THR A 31 -20.72 -3.49 -11.92
N THR A 32 -21.99 -3.11 -11.90
CA THR A 32 -22.43 -1.79 -12.34
C THR A 32 -21.92 -0.75 -11.36
N MET A 33 -20.77 -0.14 -11.67
CA MET A 33 -20.23 0.96 -10.88
C MET A 33 -21.26 2.11 -10.85
N PRO A 34 -21.64 2.62 -9.65
CA PRO A 34 -22.54 3.76 -9.54
C PRO A 34 -22.02 4.94 -10.36
N ARG A 35 -22.94 5.72 -10.92
CA ARG A 35 -22.61 6.90 -11.72
C ARG A 35 -23.28 8.12 -11.16
N THR A 36 -22.56 9.22 -11.26
CA THR A 36 -23.04 10.58 -10.95
C THR A 36 -24.12 11.01 -11.96
N THR A 37 -24.82 12.10 -11.66
CA THR A 37 -25.85 12.66 -12.55
C THR A 37 -25.30 13.15 -13.90
N TRP A 38 -23.99 13.41 -13.98
CA TRP A 38 -23.26 13.75 -15.22
C TRP A 38 -22.54 12.56 -15.87
N GLY A 39 -22.78 11.32 -15.40
CA GLY A 39 -22.34 10.09 -16.06
C GLY A 39 -20.91 9.62 -15.76
N ALA A 40 -20.16 10.33 -14.90
CA ALA A 40 -18.87 9.86 -14.39
C ALA A 40 -19.03 8.77 -13.31
N PRO A 41 -18.03 7.89 -13.11
CA PRO A 41 -17.97 7.01 -11.93
C PRO A 41 -18.20 7.79 -10.64
N ASP A 42 -19.12 7.32 -9.79
CA ASP A 42 -19.38 7.93 -8.49
C ASP A 42 -18.46 7.31 -7.44
N LEU A 43 -17.48 8.11 -7.01
CA LEU A 43 -16.52 7.75 -5.96
C LEU A 43 -16.83 8.45 -4.63
N GLN A 44 -17.97 9.15 -4.54
CA GLN A 44 -18.31 9.93 -3.37
C GLN A 44 -18.54 9.03 -2.15
N GLY A 45 -18.19 9.54 -0.98
CA GLY A 45 -18.41 8.84 0.29
C GLY A 45 -17.22 8.90 1.22
N VAL A 46 -17.31 8.14 2.31
CA VAL A 46 -16.21 7.95 3.26
C VAL A 46 -15.59 6.58 2.98
N TRP A 47 -14.31 6.59 2.69
CA TRP A 47 -13.49 5.41 2.45
C TRP A 47 -12.48 5.29 3.58
N ASP A 48 -11.94 4.09 3.80
CA ASP A 48 -10.80 3.89 4.67
C ASP A 48 -9.62 3.28 3.90
N PHE A 49 -8.42 3.44 4.43
CA PHE A 49 -7.19 2.85 3.87
C PHE A 49 -6.47 1.98 4.90
N ARG A 50 -7.18 1.49 5.93
CA ARG A 50 -6.60 0.58 6.92
C ARG A 50 -6.43 -0.81 6.32
N THR A 51 -5.33 -1.48 6.64
CA THR A 51 -5.09 -2.83 6.18
C THR A 51 -3.99 -3.50 6.99
N LEU A 52 -4.07 -4.82 7.12
CA LEU A 52 -2.99 -5.64 7.65
C LEU A 52 -1.85 -5.86 6.65
N THR A 53 -2.05 -5.52 5.36
CA THR A 53 -1.03 -5.63 4.33
C THR A 53 0.19 -4.76 4.71
N PRO A 54 1.38 -5.36 4.88
CA PRO A 54 2.59 -4.62 5.18
C PRO A 54 2.92 -3.59 4.09
N PHE A 55 3.59 -2.48 4.45
CA PHE A 55 4.03 -1.52 3.44
C PHE A 55 5.07 -2.15 2.49
N GLU A 56 6.10 -2.77 3.05
CA GLU A 56 7.11 -3.55 2.32
C GLU A 56 6.95 -5.05 2.56
N ARG A 57 7.30 -5.88 1.58
CA ARG A 57 7.20 -7.34 1.67
C ARG A 57 8.15 -7.88 2.74
N PRO A 58 7.66 -8.68 3.71
CA PRO A 58 8.51 -9.34 4.69
C PRO A 58 9.68 -10.13 4.06
N THR A 59 10.83 -10.18 4.73
CA THR A 59 12.06 -10.86 4.27
C THR A 59 11.90 -12.36 4.07
N ASN A 60 10.97 -12.96 4.79
CA ASN A 60 10.65 -14.38 4.73
C ASN A 60 9.59 -14.75 3.68
N LEU A 61 9.11 -13.78 2.89
CA LEU A 61 8.12 -14.01 1.83
C LEU A 61 8.71 -13.63 0.47
N GLU A 62 8.68 -14.58 -0.46
CA GLU A 62 9.10 -14.34 -1.85
C GLU A 62 7.88 -14.06 -2.75
N GLN A 63 6.74 -14.66 -2.43
CA GLN A 63 5.50 -14.49 -3.18
C GLN A 63 4.92 -13.08 -3.03
N GLY A 64 4.45 -12.53 -4.16
CA GLY A 64 3.80 -11.22 -4.19
C GLY A 64 2.35 -11.24 -3.72
N VAL A 65 1.71 -12.41 -3.70
CA VAL A 65 0.29 -12.60 -3.39
C VAL A 65 0.14 -13.84 -2.51
N TYR A 66 -0.67 -13.74 -1.46
CA TYR A 66 -1.08 -14.86 -0.63
C TYR A 66 -2.12 -15.73 -1.34
N THR A 67 -2.05 -17.03 -1.12
CA THR A 67 -3.22 -17.92 -1.29
C THR A 67 -4.30 -17.56 -0.26
N ASP A 68 -5.53 -17.99 -0.48
CA ASP A 68 -6.63 -17.71 0.46
C ASP A 68 -6.37 -18.31 1.85
N GLU A 69 -5.73 -19.48 1.91
CA GLU A 69 -5.33 -20.13 3.17
C GLU A 69 -4.24 -19.35 3.90
N GLU A 70 -3.17 -18.96 3.20
CA GLU A 70 -2.09 -18.15 3.78
C GLU A 70 -2.59 -16.79 4.27
N ARG A 71 -3.51 -16.16 3.52
CA ARG A 71 -4.16 -14.90 3.93
C ARG A 71 -4.93 -15.12 5.23
N ALA A 72 -5.79 -16.15 5.28
CA ALA A 72 -6.61 -16.42 6.46
C ALA A 72 -5.74 -16.70 7.70
N GLU A 73 -4.66 -17.47 7.55
CA GLU A 73 -3.71 -17.73 8.65
C GLU A 73 -3.00 -16.45 9.09
N PHE A 74 -2.53 -15.64 8.14
CA PHE A 74 -1.88 -14.36 8.42
C PHE A 74 -2.82 -13.41 9.17
N GLU A 75 -4.04 -13.21 8.67
CA GLU A 75 -5.05 -12.35 9.28
C GLU A 75 -5.42 -12.84 10.69
N ALA A 76 -5.68 -14.14 10.86
CA ALA A 76 -5.98 -14.72 12.17
C ALA A 76 -4.85 -14.48 13.18
N ARG A 77 -3.61 -14.74 12.78
CA ARG A 77 -2.44 -14.51 13.64
C ARG A 77 -2.26 -13.03 13.99
N ARG A 78 -2.39 -12.13 13.01
CA ARG A 78 -2.24 -10.67 13.23
C ARG A 78 -3.35 -10.12 14.10
N ASN A 79 -4.60 -10.52 13.87
CA ASN A 79 -5.74 -10.09 14.68
C ASN A 79 -5.62 -10.59 16.13
N ALA A 80 -5.14 -11.82 16.35
CA ALA A 80 -4.88 -12.34 17.70
C ALA A 80 -3.77 -11.55 18.42
N GLN A 81 -2.70 -11.18 17.72
CA GLN A 81 -1.64 -10.32 18.27
C GLN A 81 -2.14 -8.92 18.63
N ILE A 82 -2.97 -8.34 17.76
CA ILE A 82 -3.57 -7.02 17.97
C ILE A 82 -4.48 -7.04 19.20
N ALA A 83 -5.29 -8.08 19.37
CA ALA A 83 -6.27 -8.19 20.46
C ALA A 83 -5.64 -8.17 21.88
N VAL A 84 -4.36 -8.50 22.02
CA VAL A 84 -3.67 -8.56 23.32
C VAL A 84 -2.68 -7.41 23.55
N ARG A 85 -2.59 -6.45 22.63
CA ARG A 85 -1.58 -5.37 22.63
C ARG A 85 -1.59 -4.43 23.85
N ASP A 86 -2.64 -4.46 24.66
CA ASP A 86 -2.74 -3.61 25.87
C ASP A 86 -1.77 -3.98 26.99
N ASP A 87 -1.04 -5.09 26.84
CA ASP A 87 0.03 -5.51 27.75
C ASP A 87 1.36 -4.78 27.53
N GLN A 88 1.48 -3.95 26.48
CA GLN A 88 2.73 -3.29 26.11
C GLN A 88 3.03 -2.06 26.98
N VAL A 89 4.28 -1.95 27.47
CA VAL A 89 4.76 -0.78 28.19
C VAL A 89 4.78 0.44 27.25
N PRO A 90 4.18 1.59 27.63
CA PRO A 90 4.22 2.78 26.80
C PRO A 90 5.64 3.24 26.49
N GLY A 91 5.89 3.55 25.21
CA GLY A 91 7.22 3.95 24.74
C GLY A 91 7.62 5.40 25.02
N ASP A 92 6.75 6.22 25.62
CA ASP A 92 7.03 7.64 25.94
C ASP A 92 6.32 8.07 27.25
N THR A 93 6.78 9.19 27.79
CA THR A 93 6.41 9.83 29.07
C THR A 93 4.91 10.11 29.22
N VAL A 94 4.22 10.37 28.11
CA VAL A 94 2.78 10.69 28.07
C VAL A 94 1.87 9.46 27.93
N GLY A 95 2.44 8.26 27.87
CA GLY A 95 1.67 7.02 27.70
C GLY A 95 1.32 6.72 26.24
N ASN A 96 0.50 5.70 26.03
CA ASN A 96 -0.02 5.29 24.74
C ASN A 96 -1.51 5.01 24.89
N TYR A 97 -2.28 5.15 23.81
CA TYR A 97 -3.67 4.71 23.85
C TYR A 97 -3.73 3.18 24.02
N ASN A 98 -4.79 2.71 24.69
CA ASN A 98 -5.11 1.29 24.65
C ASN A 98 -5.62 0.89 23.25
N GLN A 99 -5.75 -0.40 23.03
CA GLN A 99 -6.01 -1.05 21.76
C GLN A 99 -7.37 -0.67 21.20
N PHE A 100 -8.30 -0.31 22.07
CA PHE A 100 -9.62 0.21 21.68
C PHE A 100 -9.52 1.40 20.71
N TRP A 101 -8.52 2.29 20.86
CA TRP A 101 -8.35 3.46 19.99
C TRP A 101 -7.53 3.19 18.73
N PHE A 102 -6.96 2.00 18.59
CA PHE A 102 -6.20 1.62 17.41
C PHE A 102 -7.10 0.89 16.41
N ASP A 103 -7.04 1.34 15.16
CA ASP A 103 -7.72 0.76 14.01
C ASP A 103 -6.70 0.41 12.92
N ALA A 104 -6.13 -0.79 13.04
CA ALA A 104 -5.16 -1.32 12.09
C ALA A 104 -5.82 -2.01 10.88
N GLY A 105 -7.16 -2.11 10.86
CA GLY A 105 -7.87 -3.02 9.98
C GLY A 105 -7.79 -4.48 10.45
N ALA A 106 -8.55 -5.35 9.80
CA ALA A 106 -8.65 -6.78 10.14
C ALA A 106 -8.22 -7.72 9.00
N THR A 107 -8.00 -7.17 7.80
CA THR A 107 -7.78 -7.94 6.57
C THR A 107 -6.62 -7.39 5.75
N VAL A 108 -6.03 -8.28 4.95
CA VAL A 108 -5.17 -7.94 3.81
C VAL A 108 -6.05 -7.29 2.74
N VAL A 109 -5.48 -6.41 1.92
CA VAL A 109 -6.20 -5.83 0.76
C VAL A 109 -6.73 -6.92 -0.18
N GLU A 110 -7.82 -6.61 -0.89
CA GLU A 110 -8.57 -7.57 -1.73
C GLU A 110 -7.75 -8.30 -2.80
N THR A 111 -6.64 -7.70 -3.23
CA THR A 111 -5.72 -8.30 -4.21
C THR A 111 -4.80 -9.37 -3.60
N ASN A 112 -4.97 -9.70 -2.31
CA ASN A 112 -4.17 -10.66 -1.55
C ASN A 112 -2.66 -10.38 -1.53
N ARG A 113 -2.23 -9.17 -1.92
CA ARG A 113 -0.81 -8.84 -2.03
C ARG A 113 -0.11 -8.82 -0.67
N THR A 114 1.13 -9.27 -0.65
CA THR A 114 1.98 -9.39 0.55
C THR A 114 2.67 -8.08 0.97
N SER A 115 2.45 -7.01 0.22
CA SER A 115 3.10 -5.69 0.38
C SER A 115 2.26 -4.60 -0.30
N LEU A 116 2.35 -3.33 0.14
CA LEU A 116 1.74 -2.18 -0.55
C LEU A 116 2.65 -1.57 -1.63
N VAL A 117 3.96 -1.73 -1.52
CA VAL A 117 4.91 -1.48 -2.62
C VAL A 117 4.70 -2.54 -3.70
N VAL A 118 4.34 -2.11 -4.92
CA VAL A 118 4.15 -3.00 -6.10
C VAL A 118 5.42 -3.08 -6.95
N ASP A 119 6.14 -1.97 -7.01
CA ASP A 119 7.28 -1.75 -7.88
C ASP A 119 8.39 -1.14 -7.03
N PRO A 120 9.58 -1.77 -6.93
CA PRO A 120 10.00 -2.99 -7.60
C PRO A 120 9.18 -4.27 -7.25
N PRO A 121 9.20 -5.32 -8.11
CA PRO A 121 8.39 -6.53 -7.92
C PRO A 121 8.67 -7.31 -6.63
N ASP A 122 9.83 -7.10 -6.00
CA ASP A 122 10.17 -7.65 -4.68
C ASP A 122 9.35 -7.01 -3.53
N GLY A 123 8.56 -5.97 -3.84
CA GLY A 123 7.67 -5.31 -2.90
C GLY A 123 8.41 -4.52 -1.83
N ARG A 124 9.62 -4.04 -2.10
CA ARG A 124 10.43 -3.26 -1.16
C ARG A 124 10.90 -1.95 -1.75
N LEU A 125 11.13 -0.96 -0.90
CA LEU A 125 11.71 0.28 -1.36
C LEU A 125 13.14 0.03 -1.88
N PRO A 126 13.54 0.67 -2.99
CA PRO A 126 14.93 0.65 -3.42
C PRO A 126 15.87 1.14 -2.31
N SER A 127 17.08 0.58 -2.28
CA SER A 127 18.08 1.02 -1.32
C SER A 127 18.38 2.52 -1.48
N LEU A 128 18.59 3.18 -0.34
CA LEU A 128 18.99 4.58 -0.34
C LEU A 128 20.34 4.75 -1.04
N THR A 129 20.50 5.85 -1.77
CA THR A 129 21.82 6.24 -2.29
C THR A 129 22.81 6.44 -1.13
N PRO A 130 24.12 6.25 -1.33
CA PRO A 130 25.11 6.45 -0.26
C PRO A 130 24.99 7.82 0.42
N ALA A 131 24.73 8.89 -0.34
CA ALA A 131 24.53 10.23 0.20
C ALA A 131 23.22 10.38 1.01
N ALA A 132 22.15 9.67 0.64
CA ALA A 132 20.92 9.65 1.43
C ALA A 132 21.10 8.83 2.72
N GLU A 133 21.80 7.70 2.65
CA GLU A 133 22.13 6.89 3.82
C GLU A 133 23.00 7.66 4.81
N GLN A 134 24.03 8.35 4.33
CA GLN A 134 24.87 9.20 5.20
C GLN A 134 24.03 10.28 5.89
N ARG A 135 23.16 10.99 5.17
CA ARG A 135 22.25 11.99 5.76
C ARG A 135 21.30 11.41 6.81
N ARG A 136 20.84 10.16 6.61
CA ARG A 136 20.01 9.45 7.58
C ARG A 136 20.77 9.15 8.86
N VAL A 137 22.00 8.63 8.73
CA VAL A 137 22.90 8.35 9.86
C VAL A 137 23.26 9.62 10.62
N ASP A 138 23.68 10.68 9.91
CA ASP A 138 24.03 11.97 10.52
C ASP A 138 22.85 12.55 11.32
N ARG A 139 21.64 12.50 10.76
CA ARG A 139 20.43 12.96 11.44
C ARG A 139 20.12 12.10 12.68
N ALA A 140 20.28 10.78 12.58
CA ALA A 140 20.04 9.89 13.72
C ALA A 140 21.04 10.17 14.86
N MET A 141 22.33 10.37 14.53
CA MET A 141 23.37 10.71 15.50
C MET A 141 23.13 12.08 16.15
N ALA A 142 22.79 13.10 15.35
CA ALA A 142 22.49 14.45 15.87
C ALA A 142 21.27 14.48 16.80
N ARG A 143 20.33 13.53 16.63
CA ARG A 143 19.11 13.42 17.43
C ARG A 143 19.18 12.35 18.51
N ALA A 144 20.36 11.75 18.74
CA ALA A 144 20.52 10.74 19.78
C ALA A 144 20.07 11.29 21.15
N GLY A 145 19.21 10.54 21.84
CA GLY A 145 18.64 10.95 23.14
C GLY A 145 17.57 12.03 23.07
N THR A 146 17.14 12.47 21.88
CA THR A 146 16.05 13.44 21.70
C THR A 146 14.78 12.74 21.20
N SER A 147 13.62 13.01 21.82
CA SER A 147 12.33 12.45 21.36
C SER A 147 12.00 12.90 19.92
N ARG A 148 11.26 12.09 19.18
CA ARG A 148 10.93 12.31 17.75
C ARG A 148 10.23 13.65 17.48
N HIS A 149 9.48 14.15 18.46
CA HIS A 149 8.66 15.37 18.36
C HIS A 149 9.31 16.60 18.95
N VAL A 150 10.51 16.45 19.52
CA VAL A 150 11.21 17.53 20.22
C VAL A 150 12.38 17.99 19.36
N PRO A 151 12.55 19.29 19.11
CA PRO A 151 13.77 19.81 18.48
C PRO A 151 15.02 19.39 19.27
N THR A 152 16.15 19.25 18.58
CA THR A 152 17.43 19.06 19.29
C THR A 152 17.70 20.24 20.22
N PRO A 153 18.49 20.10 21.30
CA PRO A 153 18.85 21.24 22.14
C PRO A 153 19.41 22.41 21.31
N GLY A 154 18.79 23.59 21.42
CA GLY A 154 19.14 24.78 20.63
C GLY A 154 18.61 24.81 19.18
N GLY A 155 17.89 23.76 18.75
CA GLY A 155 17.23 23.68 17.45
C GLY A 155 15.78 24.19 17.47
N TRP A 156 15.21 24.32 16.28
CA TRP A 156 13.85 24.78 16.03
C TRP A 156 12.96 23.67 15.48
N VAL A 157 11.65 23.92 15.40
CA VAL A 157 10.67 22.94 14.91
C VAL A 157 10.96 22.53 13.46
N GLU A 158 11.52 23.44 12.67
CA GLU A 158 11.99 23.22 11.30
C GLU A 158 13.07 22.13 11.21
N ASP A 159 13.85 21.93 12.27
CA ASP A 159 14.93 20.93 12.30
C ASP A 159 14.39 19.49 12.42
N LEU A 160 13.09 19.34 12.70
CA LEU A 160 12.39 18.05 12.71
C LEU A 160 12.21 17.43 11.31
N GLY A 161 12.55 18.16 10.23
CA GLY A 161 12.31 17.72 8.86
C GLY A 161 10.81 17.52 8.63
N SER A 162 10.40 16.38 8.06
CA SER A 162 8.97 16.09 7.85
C SER A 162 8.17 16.03 9.16
N GLY A 163 8.80 15.76 10.30
CA GLY A 163 8.14 15.81 11.61
C GLY A 163 7.62 17.20 11.98
N MET A 164 8.17 18.27 11.38
CA MET A 164 7.73 19.65 11.63
C MET A 164 6.26 19.85 11.24
N PHE A 165 5.81 19.19 10.17
CA PHE A 165 4.44 19.31 9.68
C PHE A 165 3.46 18.64 10.63
N ALA A 166 3.86 17.51 11.23
CA ALA A 166 3.02 16.77 12.17
C ALA A 166 2.83 17.53 13.49
N VAL A 167 3.90 18.09 14.06
CA VAL A 167 3.81 18.84 15.34
C VAL A 167 3.11 20.19 15.18
N ARG A 168 3.04 20.74 13.96
CA ARG A 168 2.30 21.96 13.63
C ARG A 168 0.89 21.70 13.09
N CYS A 169 0.46 20.43 13.03
CA CYS A 169 -0.82 20.04 12.43
C CYS A 169 -1.02 20.62 11.02
N ILE A 170 0.03 20.64 10.20
CA ILE A 170 -0.01 21.06 8.78
C ILE A 170 -0.28 19.85 7.89
N LEU A 171 0.48 18.76 8.11
CA LEU A 171 0.25 17.47 7.47
C LEU A 171 0.24 16.36 8.51
N GLY A 172 -0.77 15.51 8.42
CA GLY A 172 -0.85 14.29 9.21
C GLY A 172 0.20 13.26 8.85
N PHE A 173 0.51 12.37 9.80
CA PHE A 173 1.50 11.32 9.62
C PHE A 173 1.12 10.27 8.56
N ASN A 174 -0.14 10.23 8.13
CA ASN A 174 -0.69 9.32 7.12
C ASN A 174 -1.50 10.03 6.02
N SER A 175 -1.49 11.37 5.98
CA SER A 175 -2.40 12.17 5.14
C SER A 175 -1.81 12.65 3.83
N GLY A 176 -0.49 12.64 3.67
CA GLY A 176 0.19 13.05 2.44
C GLY A 176 0.15 11.95 1.38
N PRO A 177 0.37 12.26 0.08
CA PRO A 177 0.63 11.22 -0.90
C PRO A 177 2.02 10.58 -0.71
N PRO A 178 2.14 9.24 -0.75
CA PRO A 178 1.04 8.28 -0.69
C PRO A 178 0.42 8.24 0.72
N MET A 179 -0.90 8.13 0.81
CA MET A 179 -1.56 7.89 2.10
C MET A 179 -1.16 6.50 2.56
N THR A 180 -0.52 6.39 3.73
CA THR A 180 -0.02 5.12 4.26
C THR A 180 -0.82 4.69 5.47
N PRO A 181 -1.22 3.42 5.57
CA PRO A 181 -1.92 2.95 6.75
C PRO A 181 -1.12 3.18 8.03
N ALA A 182 -1.81 3.48 9.12
CA ALA A 182 -1.20 3.80 10.41
C ALA A 182 -1.89 3.07 11.57
N GLY A 183 -1.96 3.69 12.74
CA GLY A 183 -2.61 3.11 13.91
C GLY A 183 -4.08 3.51 14.08
N TYR A 184 -4.51 4.64 13.51
CA TYR A 184 -5.85 5.23 13.64
C TYR A 184 -5.97 6.41 12.67
N ASN A 185 -7.14 7.04 12.60
CA ASN A 185 -7.47 8.16 11.71
C ASN A 185 -7.19 7.85 10.23
N GLN A 186 -7.79 6.77 9.73
CA GLN A 186 -7.50 6.24 8.39
C GLN A 186 -8.67 6.41 7.42
N ASN A 187 -9.59 7.32 7.71
CA ASN A 187 -10.67 7.64 6.80
C ASN A 187 -10.26 8.75 5.82
N VAL A 188 -10.80 8.67 4.61
CA VAL A 188 -10.76 9.73 3.59
C VAL A 188 -12.17 9.93 3.05
N GLN A 189 -12.66 11.17 3.12
CA GLN A 189 -13.91 11.54 2.49
C GLN A 189 -13.64 12.08 1.09
N VAL A 190 -14.32 11.50 0.10
CA VAL A 190 -14.25 11.89 -1.29
C VAL A 190 -15.47 12.73 -1.63
N PHE A 191 -15.23 13.95 -2.08
CA PHE A 191 -16.23 14.82 -2.69
C PHE A 191 -15.97 14.90 -4.18
N GLN A 192 -17.02 14.86 -4.99
CA GLN A 192 -16.91 14.87 -6.44
C GLN A 192 -17.86 15.91 -7.03
N THR A 193 -17.38 16.59 -8.06
CA THR A 193 -18.14 17.50 -8.92
C THR A 193 -17.77 17.18 -10.38
N GLU A 194 -18.37 17.86 -11.35
CA GLU A 194 -17.97 17.73 -12.76
C GLU A 194 -16.49 18.07 -12.97
N ASP A 195 -15.97 19.05 -12.23
CA ASP A 195 -14.64 19.64 -12.47
C ASP A 195 -13.58 19.27 -11.42
N TYR A 196 -13.96 18.67 -10.29
CA TYR A 196 -13.07 18.41 -9.16
C TYR A 196 -13.36 17.12 -8.43
N VAL A 197 -12.30 16.51 -7.90
CA VAL A 197 -12.31 15.53 -6.80
C VAL A 197 -11.58 16.13 -5.61
N VAL A 198 -12.20 16.09 -4.43
CA VAL A 198 -11.57 16.53 -3.19
C VAL A 198 -11.40 15.33 -2.27
N LEU A 199 -10.17 15.09 -1.83
CA LEU A 199 -9.82 14.09 -0.83
C LEU A 199 -9.65 14.82 0.51
N LEU A 200 -10.56 14.62 1.44
CA LEU A 200 -10.47 15.12 2.81
C LEU A 200 -10.00 13.99 3.72
N ASN A 201 -8.75 14.05 4.16
CA ASN A 201 -8.20 13.05 5.07
C ASN A 201 -8.64 13.34 6.50
N GLU A 202 -9.02 12.30 7.25
CA GLU A 202 -9.43 12.42 8.65
C GLU A 202 -8.30 13.00 9.51
N MET A 203 -7.07 12.53 9.32
CA MET A 203 -5.95 13.06 10.05
C MET A 203 -5.63 14.49 9.59
N VAL A 204 -5.62 15.42 10.56
CA VAL A 204 -5.33 16.85 10.36
C VAL A 204 -6.36 17.57 9.46
N HIS A 205 -7.43 16.92 9.01
CA HIS A 205 -8.43 17.48 8.08
C HIS A 205 -7.80 18.07 6.81
N SER A 206 -6.71 17.45 6.33
CA SER A 206 -6.01 17.90 5.12
C SER A 206 -6.90 17.67 3.89
N SER A 207 -7.08 18.71 3.08
CA SER A 207 -7.84 18.62 1.83
C SER A 207 -6.91 18.69 0.63
N ARG A 208 -7.00 17.68 -0.24
CA ARG A 208 -6.33 17.68 -1.54
C ARG A 208 -7.36 17.84 -2.64
N ILE A 209 -7.21 18.91 -3.43
CA ILE A 209 -8.10 19.21 -4.55
C ILE A 209 -7.43 18.73 -5.84
N VAL A 210 -8.08 17.80 -6.53
CA VAL A 210 -7.69 17.29 -7.85
C VAL A 210 -8.65 17.87 -8.87
N ARG A 211 -8.10 18.58 -9.87
CA ARG A 211 -8.86 19.19 -10.96
C ARG A 211 -9.07 18.16 -12.08
N LEU A 212 -10.26 18.09 -12.64
CA LEU A 212 -10.65 17.17 -13.71
C LEU A 212 -10.86 17.86 -15.07
N ASP A 213 -10.90 19.18 -15.09
CA ASP A 213 -11.31 19.98 -16.24
C ASP A 213 -10.17 20.28 -17.25
N GLY A 214 -9.01 19.65 -17.07
CA GLY A 214 -7.89 19.72 -18.01
C GLY A 214 -7.17 21.07 -18.06
N ARG A 215 -7.50 22.04 -17.18
CA ARG A 215 -6.75 23.29 -17.07
C ARG A 215 -5.31 23.03 -16.65
N ASP A 216 -4.41 23.92 -17.06
CA ASP A 216 -3.00 23.81 -16.71
C ASP A 216 -2.78 23.73 -15.20
N HIS A 217 -1.76 22.97 -14.83
CA HIS A 217 -1.25 22.97 -13.47
C HIS A 217 -0.73 24.37 -13.11
N ILE A 218 -0.56 24.61 -11.81
CA ILE A 218 0.11 25.82 -11.36
C ILE A 218 1.48 25.90 -12.01
N ASP A 219 1.91 27.12 -12.34
CA ASP A 219 3.21 27.36 -12.96
C ASP A 219 4.32 26.64 -12.17
N ALA A 220 5.25 26.01 -12.89
CA ALA A 220 6.36 25.26 -12.29
C ALA A 220 7.25 26.14 -11.39
N ASP A 221 7.23 27.46 -11.59
CA ASP A 221 7.92 28.44 -10.75
C ASP A 221 7.27 28.61 -9.37
N ILE A 222 6.01 28.20 -9.21
CA ILE A 222 5.32 28.23 -7.92
C ILE A 222 5.48 26.88 -7.23
N ARG A 223 6.37 26.86 -6.23
CA ARG A 223 6.57 25.69 -5.37
C ARG A 223 5.42 25.55 -4.37
N GLN A 224 4.77 24.40 -4.42
CA GLN A 224 3.88 23.95 -3.35
C GLN A 224 4.72 23.27 -2.26
N TRP A 225 4.19 23.26 -1.04
CA TRP A 225 4.84 22.72 0.15
C TRP A 225 4.92 21.19 0.12
#